data_AF-A0AAV0BDS8-F1
#
_entry.id   AF-A0AAV0BDS8-F1
#
_cell.length_a   1.000
_cell.length_b   1.000
_cell.length_c   1.000
_cell.angle_alpha   90.00
_cell.angle_beta   90.00
_cell.angle_gamma   90.00
#
_symmetry.space_group_name_H-M   'P 1'
#
loop_
_entity.id
_entity.type
_entity.pdbx_description
1 polymer ?
#
loop_
_entity_poly.entity_id
_entity_poly.type
_entity_poly.pdbx_seq_one_letter_code
_entity_poly.pdbx_strand_id
1 'polypeptide(L)'
;MSPLQSAWEYLAIELNVVGISFKFELKCAIDDWVLLIFFFGTNFLPHLPSLEIRYGAIDCLLKIWKTNLARMGGYLNDCGQLSLSHTKIILEGWAARKEEIFRKPQEAEERQDHIFNRLKIEAN
;
A
#
# COMPACT_ATOMS: atom_id res chain seq x y z
N MET A 1 -10.90 17.00 -21.15
CA MET A 1 -10.38 16.82 -19.78
C MET A 1 -8.92 16.43 -19.88
N SER A 2 -8.04 17.08 -19.12
CA SER A 2 -6.65 16.61 -19.04
C SER A 2 -6.61 15.31 -18.23
N PRO A 3 -5.70 14.37 -18.52
CA PRO A 3 -5.59 13.10 -17.78
C PRO A 3 -5.41 13.29 -16.26
N LEU A 4 -4.79 14.39 -15.85
CA LEU A 4 -4.54 14.73 -14.45
C LEU A 4 -5.82 15.12 -13.69
N GLN A 5 -6.77 15.76 -14.36
CA GLN A 5 -8.05 16.12 -13.75
C GLN A 5 -8.86 14.88 -13.39
N SER A 6 -8.89 13.89 -14.27
CA SER A 6 -9.58 12.61 -14.03
C SER A 6 -8.99 11.82 -12.87
N ALA A 7 -7.66 11.80 -12.73
CA ALA A 7 -6.99 11.10 -11.63
C ALA A 7 -7.26 11.76 -10.27
N TRP A 8 -7.28 13.09 -10.24
CA TRP A 8 -7.60 13.85 -9.03
C TRP A 8 -9.03 13.58 -8.56
N GLU A 9 -9.99 13.61 -9.48
CA GLU A 9 -11.41 13.32 -9.20
C GLU A 9 -11.59 11.89 -8.67
N TYR A 10 -10.89 10.93 -9.26
CA TYR A 10 -10.89 9.54 -8.78
C TYR A 10 -10.34 9.44 -7.35
N LEU A 11 -9.18 10.04 -7.06
CA LEU A 11 -8.59 10.04 -5.72
C LEU A 11 -9.45 10.77 -4.71
N ALA A 12 -10.17 11.83 -5.11
CA ALA A 12 -11.09 12.53 -4.22
C ALA A 12 -12.22 11.61 -3.71
N ILE A 13 -12.71 10.72 -4.57
CA ILE A 13 -13.72 9.72 -4.20
C ILE A 13 -13.07 8.62 -3.36
N GLU A 14 -11.94 8.08 -3.82
CA GLU A 14 -11.29 6.94 -3.20
C GLU A 14 -10.75 7.28 -1.79
N LEU A 15 -10.12 8.44 -1.60
CA LEU A 15 -9.49 8.83 -0.34
C LEU A 15 -10.47 9.43 0.69
N ASN A 16 -11.75 9.60 0.33
CA ASN A 16 -12.72 10.19 1.22
C ASN A 16 -12.99 9.29 2.44
N VAL A 17 -12.71 9.79 3.63
CA VAL A 17 -12.95 9.09 4.90
C VAL A 17 -13.93 9.87 5.74
N VAL A 18 -15.01 9.22 6.16
CA VAL A 18 -16.03 9.76 7.05
C VAL A 18 -15.78 9.34 8.50
N GLY A 19 -16.26 10.13 9.46
CA GLY A 19 -16.18 9.77 10.90
C GLY A 19 -14.83 10.03 11.57
N ILE A 20 -14.01 10.91 10.99
CA ILE A 20 -12.77 11.39 11.62
C ILE A 20 -13.03 12.55 12.59
N SER A 21 -12.18 12.69 13.61
CA SER A 21 -12.29 13.73 14.65
C SER A 21 -11.75 15.10 14.22
N PHE A 22 -11.29 15.25 12.98
CA PHE A 22 -10.69 16.46 12.44
C PHE A 22 -11.22 16.78 11.04
N LYS A 23 -10.93 17.97 10.52
CA LYS A 23 -11.38 18.39 9.19
C LYS A 23 -10.63 17.61 8.10
N PHE A 24 -11.36 16.92 7.24
CA PHE A 24 -10.78 16.26 6.07
C PHE A 24 -10.29 17.30 5.05
N GLU A 25 -9.01 17.18 4.67
CA GLU A 25 -8.33 17.99 3.65
C GLU A 25 -7.78 17.06 2.56
N LEU A 26 -8.35 17.12 1.36
CA LEU A 26 -8.00 16.23 0.24
C LEU A 26 -6.52 16.32 -0.15
N LYS A 27 -5.94 17.52 -0.14
CA LYS A 27 -4.51 17.73 -0.46
C LYS A 27 -3.60 16.91 0.47
N CYS A 28 -3.91 16.87 1.77
CA CYS A 28 -3.14 16.14 2.76
C CYS A 28 -3.34 14.63 2.61
N ALA A 29 -4.54 14.20 2.26
CA ALA A 29 -4.81 12.80 1.94
C ALA A 29 -4.02 12.32 0.70
N ILE A 30 -3.88 13.17 -0.32
CA ILE A 30 -3.07 12.87 -1.51
C ILE A 30 -1.59 12.80 -1.16
N ASP A 31 -1.08 13.72 -0.34
CA ASP A 31 0.32 13.67 0.14
C ASP A 31 0.60 12.36 0.89
N ASP A 32 -0.31 11.94 1.77
CA ASP A 32 -0.25 10.65 2.46
C ASP A 32 -0.28 9.47 1.48
N TRP A 33 -1.15 9.50 0.47
CA TRP A 33 -1.22 8.46 -0.55
C TRP A 33 0.09 8.33 -1.34
N VAL A 34 0.70 9.45 -1.72
CA VAL A 34 2.03 9.46 -2.37
C VAL A 34 3.10 8.89 -1.44
N LEU A 35 3.07 9.26 -0.16
CA LEU A 35 4.00 8.74 0.84
C LEU A 35 3.83 7.23 1.08
N LEU A 36 2.59 6.72 1.08
CA LEU A 36 2.30 5.28 1.14
C LEU A 36 2.90 4.54 -0.05
N ILE A 37 2.83 5.15 -1.25
CA ILE A 37 3.45 4.59 -2.46
C ILE A 37 4.97 4.54 -2.32
N PHE A 38 5.59 5.55 -1.70
CA PHE A 38 7.05 5.57 -1.50
C PHE A 38 7.57 4.41 -0.64
N PHE A 39 6.74 3.84 0.24
CA PHE A 39 7.14 2.65 1.00
C PHE A 39 7.34 1.39 0.13
N PHE A 40 6.77 1.31 -1.09
CA PHE A 40 6.93 0.16 -2.01
C PHE A 40 8.26 0.12 -2.76
N GLY A 41 9.16 1.07 -2.50
CA GLY A 41 10.45 1.14 -3.16
C GLY A 41 10.40 2.18 -4.27
N THR A 42 10.78 3.40 -3.90
CA THR A 42 11.45 4.29 -4.84
C THR A 42 12.94 4.01 -4.81
N ASN A 43 13.69 4.50 -5.81
CA ASN A 43 15.14 4.33 -5.97
C ASN A 43 16.02 4.71 -4.75
N PHE A 44 15.44 5.14 -3.63
CA PHE A 44 16.11 5.59 -2.42
C PHE A 44 16.03 4.61 -1.24
N LEU A 45 15.15 3.61 -1.27
CA LEU A 45 15.01 2.59 -0.22
C LEU A 45 15.28 1.21 -0.81
N PRO A 46 16.05 0.33 -0.14
CA PRO A 46 16.20 -1.05 -0.60
C PRO A 46 14.80 -1.69 -0.65
N HIS A 47 14.44 -2.27 -1.81
CA HIS A 47 13.16 -2.95 -1.98
C HIS A 47 12.94 -3.93 -0.83
N LEU A 48 11.88 -3.73 -0.06
CA LEU A 48 11.42 -4.73 0.89
C LEU A 48 10.89 -5.91 0.06
N PRO A 49 11.47 -7.13 0.14
CA PRO A 49 11.05 -8.27 -0.69
C PRO A 49 9.56 -8.60 -0.54
N SER A 50 8.99 -8.24 0.61
CA SER A 50 7.57 -8.37 0.94
C SER A 50 6.77 -7.10 0.66
N LEU A 51 7.14 -6.21 -0.27
CA LEU A 51 6.32 -5.06 -0.68
C LEU A 51 6.31 -4.98 -2.22
N GLU A 52 6.00 -6.10 -2.88
CA GLU A 52 5.76 -6.06 -4.32
C GLU A 52 4.35 -5.52 -4.61
N ILE A 53 4.28 -4.48 -5.45
CA ILE A 53 3.03 -3.85 -5.91
C ILE A 53 2.07 -4.89 -6.55
N ARG A 54 2.61 -5.99 -7.08
CA ARG A 54 1.88 -7.04 -7.81
C ARG A 54 0.80 -7.75 -6.98
N TYR A 55 0.83 -7.65 -5.65
CA TYR A 55 -0.04 -8.45 -4.76
C TYR A 55 -1.14 -7.64 -4.04
N GLY A 56 -1.60 -6.52 -4.61
CA GLY A 56 -2.66 -5.69 -3.99
C GLY A 56 -2.19 -4.99 -2.72
N ALA A 57 -0.88 -4.79 -2.61
CA ALA A 57 -0.23 -4.26 -1.44
C ALA A 57 -0.61 -2.79 -1.19
N ILE A 58 -0.80 -2.01 -2.27
CA ILE A 58 -1.29 -0.63 -2.23
C ILE A 58 -2.70 -0.57 -1.63
N ASP A 59 -3.62 -1.43 -2.07
CA ASP A 59 -5.00 -1.48 -1.54
C ASP A 59 -5.02 -1.82 -0.05
N CYS A 60 -4.14 -2.73 0.37
CA CYS A 60 -3.98 -3.07 1.79
C CYS A 60 -3.48 -1.88 2.61
N LEU A 61 -2.40 -1.20 2.18
CA LEU A 61 -1.90 -0.01 2.87
C LEU A 61 -2.94 1.09 2.91
N LEU A 62 -3.65 1.31 1.81
CA LEU A 62 -4.73 2.30 1.74
C LEU A 62 -5.84 1.95 2.73
N LYS A 63 -6.23 0.68 2.84
CA LYS A 63 -7.22 0.20 3.83
C LYS A 63 -6.72 0.39 5.25
N ILE A 64 -5.44 0.09 5.53
CA ILE A 64 -4.83 0.33 6.84
C ILE A 64 -4.87 1.83 7.16
N TRP A 65 -4.49 2.69 6.22
CA TRP A 65 -4.54 4.15 6.39
C TRP A 65 -5.96 4.64 6.68
N LYS A 66 -6.95 4.27 5.86
CA LYS A 66 -8.36 4.67 6.05
C LYS A 66 -8.90 4.26 7.42
N THR A 67 -8.63 3.02 7.84
CA THR A 67 -9.11 2.48 9.12
C THR A 67 -8.40 3.08 10.34
N ASN A 68 -7.18 3.59 10.16
CA ASN A 68 -6.39 4.16 11.23
C ASN A 68 -6.43 5.69 11.27
N LEU A 69 -6.96 6.36 10.23
CA LEU A 69 -6.95 7.82 10.13
C LEU A 69 -7.64 8.49 11.33
N ALA A 70 -8.80 7.98 11.75
CA ALA A 70 -9.50 8.45 12.94
C ALA A 70 -8.70 8.21 14.23
N ARG A 71 -7.95 7.09 14.32
CA ARG A 71 -7.12 6.74 15.48
C ARG A 71 -5.83 7.55 15.55
N MET A 72 -5.24 7.86 14.40
CA MET A 72 -4.04 8.70 14.29
C MET A 72 -4.35 10.15 14.65
N GLY A 73 -5.58 10.61 14.41
CA GLY A 73 -5.98 11.99 14.72
C GLY A 73 -5.34 13.03 13.80
N GLY A 74 -4.71 12.60 12.72
CA GLY A 74 -4.03 13.42 11.73
C GLY A 74 -3.42 12.59 10.60
N TYR A 75 -2.80 13.29 9.64
CA TYR A 75 -2.16 12.72 8.44
C TYR A 75 -0.75 12.18 8.74
N LEU A 76 -0.21 11.36 7.84
CA LEU A 76 1.17 10.85 7.91
C LEU A 76 2.18 11.97 7.66
N ASN A 77 1.85 12.91 6.77
CA ASN A 77 2.65 14.07 6.46
C ASN A 77 2.01 15.35 7.03
N ASP A 78 2.77 16.09 7.83
CA ASP A 78 2.41 17.44 8.27
C ASP A 78 3.38 18.45 7.66
N CYS A 79 2.97 19.09 6.56
CA CYS A 79 3.76 20.12 5.86
C CYS A 79 5.21 19.70 5.52
N GLY A 80 5.44 18.44 5.18
CA GLY A 80 6.76 17.90 4.82
C GLY A 80 7.50 17.22 5.97
N GLN A 81 6.92 17.20 7.17
CA GLN A 81 7.42 16.43 8.30
C GLN A 81 6.67 15.10 8.42
N LEU A 82 7.42 14.00 8.40
CA LEU A 82 6.88 12.66 8.56
C LEU A 82 6.53 12.38 10.03
N SER A 83 5.28 12.08 10.31
CA SER A 83 4.85 11.61 11.63
C SER A 83 5.28 10.16 11.83
N LEU A 84 6.34 9.95 12.63
CA LEU A 84 6.86 8.62 12.93
C LEU A 84 5.85 7.77 13.74
N SER A 85 5.03 8.39 14.60
CA SER A 85 3.99 7.69 15.35
C SER A 85 2.91 7.12 14.44
N HIS A 86 2.47 7.90 13.46
CA HIS A 86 1.47 7.48 12.47
C HIS A 86 2.07 6.43 11.51
N THR A 87 3.31 6.65 11.08
CA THR A 87 4.05 5.71 10.22
C THR A 87 4.20 4.35 10.90
N LYS A 88 4.53 4.33 12.19
CA LYS A 88 4.61 3.10 12.98
C LYS A 88 3.29 2.33 12.97
N ILE A 89 2.16 3.02 13.18
CA ILE A 89 0.82 2.40 13.12
C ILE A 89 0.57 1.73 11.77
N ILE A 90 0.90 2.40 10.67
CA ILE A 90 0.74 1.86 9.33
C ILE A 90 1.62 0.62 9.12
N LEU A 91 2.92 0.71 9.48
CA LEU A 91 3.87 -0.38 9.30
C LEU A 91 3.56 -1.59 10.18
N GLU A 92 3.09 -1.40 11.40
CA GLU A 92 2.61 -2.48 12.27
C GLU A 92 1.36 -3.14 11.68
N GLY A 93 0.42 -2.33 11.18
CA GLY A 93 -0.79 -2.82 10.51
C GLY A 93 -0.49 -3.62 9.24
N TRP A 94 0.58 -3.24 8.53
CA TRP A 94 1.13 -3.98 7.40
C TRP A 94 1.79 -5.28 7.83
N ALA A 95 2.67 -5.23 8.83
CA ALA A 95 3.40 -6.38 9.33
C ALA A 95 2.46 -7.49 9.83
N ALA A 96 1.32 -7.13 10.42
CA ALA A 96 0.29 -8.08 10.84
C ALA A 96 -0.46 -8.75 9.68
N ARG A 97 -0.50 -8.14 8.50
CA ARG A 97 -1.26 -8.62 7.33
C ARG A 97 -0.39 -9.20 6.22
N LYS A 98 0.92 -8.93 6.25
CA LYS A 98 1.86 -9.36 5.20
C LYS A 98 1.77 -10.87 4.95
N GLU A 99 1.71 -11.69 6.01
CA GLU A 99 1.70 -13.16 5.86
C GLU A 99 0.47 -13.66 5.10
N GLU A 100 -0.69 -13.06 5.32
CA GLU A 100 -1.92 -13.40 4.59
C GLU A 100 -1.83 -13.03 3.11
N ILE A 101 -1.17 -11.91 2.81
CA ILE A 101 -1.02 -11.36 1.46
C ILE A 101 0.03 -12.15 0.66
N PHE A 102 1.15 -12.54 1.28
CA PHE A 102 2.26 -13.21 0.60
C PHE A 102 2.10 -14.73 0.49
N ARG A 103 1.32 -15.36 1.38
CA ARG A 103 1.20 -16.83 1.37
C ARG A 103 0.59 -17.38 0.08
N LYS A 104 -0.54 -16.83 -0.38
CA LYS A 104 -1.25 -17.39 -1.56
C LYS A 104 -0.47 -17.23 -2.87
N PRO A 105 0.15 -16.07 -3.16
CA PRO A 105 0.95 -15.91 -4.37
C PRO A 105 2.20 -16.78 -4.35
N GLN A 106 2.90 -16.88 -3.22
CA GLN A 106 4.09 -17.73 -3.10
C GLN A 106 3.74 -19.21 -3.38
N GLU A 107 2.64 -19.71 -2.82
CA GLU A 107 2.17 -21.07 -3.12
C GLU A 107 1.79 -21.26 -4.60
N ALA A 108 1.29 -20.21 -5.28
CA ALA A 108 0.93 -20.29 -6.69
C ALA A 108 2.16 -20.32 -7.60
N GLU A 109 3.17 -19.53 -7.29
CA GLU A 109 4.46 -19.49 -8.00
C GLU A 109 5.21 -20.82 -7.80
N GLU A 110 5.29 -21.33 -6.57
CA GLU A 110 5.86 -22.66 -6.27
C GLU A 110 5.15 -23.78 -7.03
N ARG A 111 3.81 -23.72 -7.17
CA ARG A 111 3.04 -24.67 -7.98
C ARG A 111 3.39 -24.58 -9.46
N GLN A 112 3.52 -23.37 -10.01
CA GLN A 112 3.87 -23.16 -11.42
C GLN A 112 5.29 -23.66 -11.72
N ASP A 113 6.25 -23.36 -10.84
CA ASP A 113 7.63 -23.82 -10.94
C ASP A 113 7.72 -25.34 -10.87
N HIS A 114 6.96 -25.98 -9.97
CA HIS A 114 6.89 -27.43 -9.89
C HIS A 114 6.34 -28.07 -11.17
N ILE A 115 5.29 -27.50 -11.77
CA ILE A 115 4.72 -27.99 -13.03
C ILE A 115 5.73 -27.84 -14.17
N PHE A 116 6.34 -26.66 -14.28
CA PHE A 116 7.34 -26.37 -15.31
C PHE A 116 8.57 -27.29 -15.23
N ASN A 117 9.07 -27.55 -14.02
CA ASN A 117 10.20 -28.46 -13.81
C ASN A 117 9.87 -29.92 -14.18
N ARG A 118 8.63 -30.40 -13.93
CA ARG A 118 8.22 -31.74 -14.39
C ARG A 118 8.20 -31.84 -15.91
N LEU A 119 7.62 -30.85 -16.60
CA LEU A 119 7.54 -30.83 -18.06
C LEU A 119 8.93 -30.83 -18.71
N LYS A 120 9.93 -30.19 -18.08
CA LYS A 120 11.32 -30.23 -18.54
C LYS A 120 11.99 -31.60 -18.39
N ILE A 121 11.70 -32.33 -17.30
CA ILE A 121 12.27 -33.66 -17.05
C ILE A 121 11.67 -34.68 -18.04
N GLU A 122 10.39 -34.56 -18.37
CA GLU A 122 9.70 -35.46 -19.31
C GLU A 122 10.05 -35.21 -20.78
N ALA A 123 10.58 -34.02 -21.10
CA ALA A 123 10.96 -33.62 -22.46
C ALA A 123 12.43 -33.95 -22.83
N ASN A 124 13.17 -34.64 -21.96
CA ASN A 124 14.60 -34.92 -22.07
C ASN A 124 14.89 -36.42 -21.91
#